data_AF-A0A954F0Z5-F1
#
_entry.id   AF-A0A954F0Z5-F1
#
_cell.length_a   1.000
_cell.length_b   1.000
_cell.length_c   1.000
_cell.angle_alpha   90.00
_cell.angle_beta   90.00
_cell.angle_gamma   90.00
#
_symmetry.space_group_name_H-M   'P 1'
#
loop_
_entity.id
_entity.type
_entity.pdbx_description
1 polymer ?
#
loop_
_entity_poly.entity_id
_entity_poly.type
_entity_poly.pdbx_seq_one_letter_code
_entity_poly.pdbx_strand_id
1 'polypeptide(L)'
;LMQIMFEKRLVARNESQRAHIYSARVKEDVTKRRILRDLVDGVFGGATEQLVLQALNARRVTPEEIESIRRMLDDYEMDQQSRSEHDR
;
A
#
# COMPACT_ATOMS: atom_id res chain seq x y z
N LEU A 1 5.23 18.99 -10.85
CA LEU A 1 4.76 17.75 -10.18
C LEU A 1 3.51 17.99 -9.32
N MET A 2 3.52 18.94 -8.37
CA MET A 2 2.38 19.21 -7.47
C MET A 2 1.10 19.67 -8.20
N GLN A 3 1.24 20.41 -9.30
CA GLN A 3 0.12 20.85 -10.15
C GLN A 3 -0.68 19.65 -10.73
N ILE A 4 0.02 18.62 -11.21
CA ILE A 4 -0.59 17.40 -11.75
C ILE A 4 -1.33 16.65 -10.63
N MET A 5 -0.80 16.63 -9.41
CA MET A 5 -1.45 16.01 -8.26
C MET A 5 -2.69 16.79 -7.78
N PHE A 6 -2.66 18.12 -7.89
CA PHE A 6 -3.81 18.99 -7.61
C PHE A 6 -4.92 18.81 -8.66
N GLU A 7 -4.55 18.77 -9.95
CA GLU A 7 -5.48 18.48 -11.07
C GLU A 7 -6.12 17.09 -10.92
N LYS A 8 -5.35 16.09 -10.45
CA LYS A 8 -5.84 14.74 -10.12
C LYS A 8 -6.59 14.65 -8.77
N ARG A 9 -6.81 15.77 -8.08
CA ARG A 9 -7.48 15.87 -6.75
C ARG A 9 -6.82 15.03 -5.64
N LEU A 10 -5.56 14.65 -5.81
CA LEU A 10 -4.78 13.90 -4.80
C LEU A 10 -4.35 14.82 -3.65
N VAL A 11 -4.20 16.11 -3.93
CA VAL A 11 -3.87 17.15 -2.96
C VAL A 11 -4.82 18.34 -3.07
N ALA A 12 -5.15 18.98 -1.96
CA ALA A 12 -5.73 20.32 -1.90
C ALA A 12 -4.60 21.35 -1.85
N ARG A 13 -4.81 22.51 -2.47
CA ARG A 13 -3.90 23.65 -2.39
C ARG A 13 -4.55 24.72 -1.53
N ASN A 14 -3.86 25.17 -0.51
CA ASN A 14 -4.24 26.35 0.25
C ASN A 14 -3.47 27.56 -0.30
N GLU A 15 -4.20 28.55 -0.82
CA GLU A 15 -3.66 29.75 -1.46
C GLU A 15 -3.65 30.99 -0.53
N SER A 16 -4.02 30.81 0.73
CA SER A 16 -4.10 31.92 1.71
C SER A 16 -2.75 32.45 2.20
N GLN A 17 -1.62 31.83 1.81
CA GLN A 17 -0.27 32.31 2.12
C GLN A 17 0.64 32.30 0.89
N ARG A 18 1.69 33.15 0.93
CA ARG A 18 2.70 33.34 -0.13
C ARG A 18 3.42 32.05 -0.56
N ALA A 19 3.41 31.02 0.29
CA ALA A 19 3.87 29.68 -0.04
C ALA A 19 2.65 28.75 -0.26
N HIS A 20 2.62 28.03 -1.37
CA HIS A 20 1.57 27.06 -1.65
C HIS A 20 1.68 25.86 -0.72
N ILE A 21 0.76 25.75 0.23
CA ILE A 21 0.65 24.59 1.12
C ILE A 21 -0.25 23.57 0.44
N TYR A 22 0.28 22.36 0.21
CA TYR A 22 -0.49 21.24 -0.34
C TYR A 22 -0.81 20.24 0.77
N SER A 23 -2.08 19.83 0.89
CA SER A 23 -2.52 18.82 1.86
C SER A 23 -3.18 17.64 1.15
N ALA A 24 -2.97 16.40 1.63
CA ALA A 24 -3.54 15.22 0.99
C ALA A 24 -5.08 15.23 1.06
N ARG A 25 -5.76 15.01 -0.08
CA ARG A 25 -7.22 14.94 -0.17
C ARG A 25 -7.78 13.53 -0.09
N VAL A 26 -6.96 12.51 -0.30
CA VAL A 26 -7.35 11.09 -0.32
C VAL A 26 -6.61 10.37 0.81
N LYS A 27 -7.32 9.52 1.56
CA LYS A 27 -6.70 8.66 2.58
C LYS A 27 -5.61 7.82 1.91
N GLU A 28 -4.37 8.00 2.34
CA GLU A 28 -3.16 7.36 1.80
C GLU A 28 -3.34 5.86 1.55
N ASP A 29 -4.02 5.17 2.47
CA ASP A 29 -4.30 3.73 2.40
C ASP A 29 -5.17 3.30 1.23
N VAL A 30 -6.11 4.15 0.81
CA VAL A 30 -7.01 3.84 -0.31
C VAL A 30 -6.23 3.91 -1.62
N THR A 31 -5.39 4.93 -1.75
CA THR A 31 -4.53 5.12 -2.92
C THR A 31 -3.49 4.02 -3.01
N LYS A 32 -2.80 3.69 -1.91
CA LYS A 32 -1.82 2.59 -1.84
C LYS A 32 -2.44 1.26 -2.24
N ARG A 33 -3.61 0.92 -1.69
CA ARG A 33 -4.34 -0.31 -2.02
C ARG A 33 -4.72 -0.40 -3.49
N ARG A 34 -5.16 0.71 -4.09
CA ARG A 34 -5.50 0.75 -5.52
C ARG A 34 -4.28 0.50 -6.39
N ILE A 35 -3.17 1.19 -6.12
CA ILE A 35 -1.93 1.02 -6.89
C ILE A 35 -1.41 -0.42 -6.80
N LEU A 36 -1.43 -1.02 -5.59
CA LEU A 36 -1.01 -2.40 -5.41
C LEU A 36 -1.89 -3.37 -6.20
N ARG A 37 -3.21 -3.19 -6.19
CA ARG A 37 -4.13 -4.03 -6.98
C ARG A 37 -3.85 -3.92 -8.48
N ASP A 38 -3.77 -2.69 -8.99
CA ASP A 38 -3.50 -2.44 -10.40
C ASP A 38 -2.14 -3.06 -10.83
N LEU A 39 -1.15 -3.05 -9.93
CA LEU A 39 0.16 -3.66 -10.17
C LEU A 39 0.09 -5.20 -10.18
N VAL A 40 -0.58 -5.81 -9.19
CA VAL A 40 -0.75 -7.27 -9.12
C VAL A 40 -1.46 -7.78 -10.37
N ASP A 41 -2.57 -7.14 -10.74
CA ASP A 41 -3.38 -7.58 -11.88
C ASP A 41 -2.65 -7.30 -13.21
N GLY A 42 -2.03 -6.13 -13.36
CA GLY A 42 -1.46 -5.68 -14.63
C GLY A 42 -0.07 -6.22 -14.95
N VAL A 43 0.81 -6.38 -13.95
CA VAL A 43 2.21 -6.79 -14.15
C VAL A 43 2.45 -8.24 -13.75
N PHE A 44 1.75 -8.70 -12.71
CA PHE A 44 1.93 -10.04 -12.15
C PHE A 44 0.78 -10.99 -12.48
N GLY A 45 -0.20 -10.56 -13.30
CA GLY A 45 -1.31 -11.42 -13.74
C GLY A 45 -2.17 -11.96 -12.60
N GLY A 46 -2.28 -11.24 -11.49
CA GLY A 46 -2.98 -11.68 -10.28
C GLY A 46 -2.12 -12.42 -9.26
N ALA A 47 -0.88 -12.77 -9.59
CA ALA A 47 0.01 -13.55 -8.72
C ALA A 47 0.64 -12.67 -7.62
N THR A 48 0.00 -12.63 -6.46
CA THR A 48 0.42 -11.81 -5.31
C THR A 48 1.77 -12.29 -4.74
N GLU A 49 2.01 -13.60 -4.75
CA GLU A 49 3.24 -14.23 -4.31
C GLU A 49 4.47 -13.78 -5.13
N GLN A 50 4.29 -13.54 -6.43
CA GLN A 50 5.36 -13.05 -7.29
C GLN A 50 5.70 -11.59 -6.98
N LEU A 51 4.71 -10.76 -6.65
CA LEU A 51 4.93 -9.39 -6.20
C LEU A 51 5.76 -9.37 -4.90
N VAL A 52 5.38 -10.21 -3.92
CA VAL A 52 6.11 -10.30 -2.64
C VAL A 52 7.56 -10.74 -2.87
N LEU A 53 7.79 -11.79 -3.66
CA LEU A 53 9.12 -12.26 -3.97
C LEU A 53 9.98 -11.19 -4.67
N GLN A 54 9.40 -10.46 -5.63
CA GLN A 54 10.12 -9.37 -6.30
C GLN A 54 10.41 -8.21 -5.37
N ALA A 55 9.51 -7.86 -4.45
CA ALA A 55 9.76 -6.83 -3.45
C ALA A 55 10.93 -7.20 -2.52
N LEU A 56 11.01 -8.47 -2.11
CA LEU A 56 12.11 -9.00 -1.30
C LEU A 56 13.44 -9.08 -2.06
N ASN A 57 13.42 -9.30 -3.38
CA ASN A 57 14.63 -9.32 -4.21
C ASN A 57 15.12 -7.91 -4.59
N ALA A 58 14.19 -6.96 -4.79
CA ALA A 58 14.50 -5.61 -5.22
C ALA A 58 15.24 -4.78 -4.16
N ARG A 59 15.18 -5.20 -2.88
CA ARG A 59 15.87 -4.56 -1.77
C ARG A 59 16.67 -5.61 -1.00
N ARG A 60 17.86 -5.27 -0.50
CA ARG A 60 18.52 -6.14 0.48
C ARG A 60 17.70 -6.13 1.76
N VAL A 61 16.98 -7.21 2.02
CA VAL A 61 16.18 -7.42 3.23
C VAL A 61 17.08 -8.03 4.30
N THR A 62 17.02 -7.50 5.52
CA THR A 62 17.79 -8.06 6.64
C THR A 62 17.10 -9.27 7.26
N PRO A 63 17.82 -10.15 7.98
CA PRO A 63 17.20 -11.26 8.70
C PRO A 63 16.07 -10.81 9.66
N GLU A 64 16.23 -9.65 10.29
CA GLU A 64 15.24 -9.07 11.21
C GLU A 64 13.97 -8.60 10.48
N GLU A 65 14.13 -8.04 9.27
CA GLU A 65 12.98 -7.66 8.43
C GLU A 65 12.22 -8.90 7.94
N ILE A 66 12.92 -9.98 7.58
CA ILE A 66 12.29 -11.27 7.23
C ILE A 66 11.47 -11.81 8.41
N GLU A 67 12.04 -11.76 9.61
CA GLU A 67 11.35 -12.23 10.81
C GLU A 67 10.12 -11.38 11.16
N SER A 68 10.21 -10.07 10.96
CA SER A 68 9.06 -9.17 11.09
C SER A 68 7.95 -9.53 10.10
N ILE A 69 8.30 -9.83 8.84
CA ILE A 69 7.33 -10.23 7.80
C ILE A 69 6.67 -11.56 8.16
N ARG A 70 7.41 -12.54 8.69
CA ARG A 70 6.81 -13.81 9.16
C ARG A 70 5.74 -13.59 10.22
N ARG A 71 6.04 -12.79 11.25
CA ARG A 71 5.06 -12.47 12.30
C ARG A 71 3.81 -11.78 11.75
N MET A 72 3.97 -10.85 10.81
CA MET A 72 2.83 -10.20 10.16
C MET A 72 1.95 -11.19 9.37
N LEU A 73 2.55 -12.22 8.78
CA LEU A 73 1.81 -13.27 8.07
C LEU A 73 1.07 -14.19 9.05
N ASP A 74 1.72 -14.58 10.14
CA ASP A 74 1.11 -15.38 11.20
C ASP A 74 -0.11 -14.67 11.80
N ASP A 75 0.04 -13.39 12.14
CA ASP A 75 -1.06 -12.54 12.65
C ASP A 75 -2.21 -12.45 11.64
N TYR A 76 -1.89 -12.29 10.34
CA TYR A 76 -2.90 -12.26 9.28
C TYR A 76 -3.65 -13.59 9.17
N GLU A 77 -2.97 -14.73 9.25
CA GLU A 77 -3.61 -16.05 9.23
C GLU A 77 -4.55 -16.26 10.42
N MET A 78 -4.14 -15.86 11.62
CA MET A 78 -4.96 -15.92 12.83
C MET A 78 -6.22 -15.04 12.71
N ASP A 79 -6.07 -13.83 12.16
CA ASP A 79 -7.19 -12.92 11.89
C ASP A 79 -8.16 -13.49 10.84
N GLN A 80 -7.69 -14.22 9.84
CA GLN A 80 -8.56 -14.87 8.86
C GLN A 80 -9.29 -16.08 9.46
N GLN A 81 -8.60 -16.88 10.28
CA GLN A 81 -9.19 -18.04 10.94
C GLN A 81 -10.31 -17.63 11.90
N SER A 82 -10.06 -16.64 12.77
CA SER A 82 -11.08 -16.11 13.69
C SER A 82 -12.31 -15.55 12.97
N ARG A 83 -12.14 -14.88 11.82
CA ARG A 83 -13.26 -14.41 11.00
C ARG A 83 -14.05 -15.56 10.39
N SER A 84 -13.39 -16.61 9.94
CA SER A 84 -14.04 -17.79 9.35
C SER A 84 -14.78 -18.67 10.38
N GLU A 85 -14.40 -18.59 11.66
CA GLU A 85 -15.08 -19.25 12.76
C GLU A 85 -16.29 -18.45 13.27
N HIS A 86 -16.28 -17.12 13.12
CA HIS A 86 -17.37 -16.25 13.53
C HIS A 86 -18.55 -16.21 12.53
N ASP A 87 -18.32 -16.65 11.29
CA ASP A 87 -19.32 -16.71 10.20
C ASP A 87 -19.96 -18.11 10.05
N ARG A 88 -19.73 -19.03 11.01
CA ARG A 88 -20.33 -20.37 11.09
C ARG A 88 -21.33 -20.47 12.24
#